data_AF-A0A7R9BPQ0-F1
#
_entry.id   AF-A0A7R9BPQ0-F1
#
_cell.length_a   1.000
_cell.length_b   1.000
_cell.length_c   1.000
_cell.angle_alpha   90.00
_cell.angle_beta   90.00
_cell.angle_gamma   90.00
#
_symmetry.space_group_name_H-M   'P 1'
#
loop_
_entity.id
_entity.type
_entity.pdbx_description
1 polymer ?
#
loop_
_entity_poly.entity_id
_entity_poly.type
_entity_poly.pdbx_seq_one_letter_code
_entity_poly.pdbx_strand_id
1 'polypeptide(L)'
;MRAAVSVAVLLLVSSVVVVSGLWNELLPFGPEEGDVSLPSDRDDVSSPEVTLKVPIWFYGDSYDSIYVNSNGLLSFITEIPSFVNVPFPLNYPTISP
;
A
#
# COMPACT_ATOMS: atom_id res chain seq x y z
N MET A 1 -37.74 -20.55 10.09
CA MET A 1 -37.22 -19.49 9.19
C MET A 1 -36.63 -18.29 9.94
N ARG A 2 -37.31 -17.67 10.92
CA ARG A 2 -36.78 -16.50 11.66
C ARG A 2 -35.45 -16.74 12.42
N ALA A 3 -35.32 -17.86 13.14
CA ALA A 3 -34.11 -18.17 13.91
C ALA A 3 -32.86 -18.38 13.05
N ALA A 4 -33.01 -19.01 11.88
CA ALA A 4 -31.90 -19.24 10.94
C ALA A 4 -31.37 -17.91 10.37
N VAL A 5 -32.26 -16.95 10.09
CA VAL A 5 -31.88 -15.60 9.64
C VAL A 5 -31.13 -14.87 10.74
N SER A 6 -31.58 -14.94 12.00
CA SER A 6 -30.88 -14.30 13.13
C SER A 6 -29.49 -14.89 13.39
N VAL A 7 -29.32 -16.21 13.28
CA VAL A 7 -28.01 -16.87 13.41
C VAL A 7 -27.09 -16.49 12.27
N ALA A 8 -27.58 -16.44 11.03
CA ALA A 8 -26.78 -16.01 9.87
C ALA A 8 -26.31 -14.56 10.02
N VAL A 9 -27.18 -13.65 10.50
CA VAL A 9 -26.82 -12.25 10.76
C VAL A 9 -25.73 -12.14 11.84
N LEU A 10 -25.84 -12.91 12.93
CA LEU A 10 -24.83 -12.91 14.00
C LEU A 10 -23.47 -13.44 13.51
N LEU A 11 -23.47 -14.49 12.68
CA LEU A 11 -22.25 -15.01 12.06
C LEU A 11 -21.60 -14.00 11.12
N LEU A 12 -22.41 -13.29 10.31
CA LEU A 12 -21.92 -12.22 9.44
C LEU A 12 -21.31 -11.07 10.25
N VAL A 13 -22.00 -10.58 11.28
CA VAL A 13 -21.46 -9.51 12.14
C VAL A 13 -20.17 -9.96 12.83
N SER A 14 -20.14 -11.18 13.37
CA SER A 14 -18.93 -11.74 13.97
C SER A 14 -17.78 -11.82 12.96
N SER A 15 -18.04 -12.25 11.73
CA SER A 15 -17.00 -12.33 10.68
C SER A 15 -16.45 -10.95 10.31
N VAL A 16 -17.31 -9.93 10.21
CA VAL A 16 -16.88 -8.55 9.93
C VAL A 16 -16.03 -7.99 11.07
N VAL A 17 -16.42 -8.22 12.33
CA VAL A 17 -15.65 -7.78 13.50
C VAL A 17 -14.28 -8.47 13.54
N VAL A 18 -14.23 -9.79 13.34
CA VAL A 18 -12.96 -10.55 13.31
C VAL A 18 -12.05 -10.04 12.19
N VAL A 19 -12.57 -9.89 10.97
CA VAL A 19 -11.79 -9.38 9.83
C VAL A 19 -11.29 -7.95 10.10
N SER A 20 -12.12 -7.10 10.71
CA SER A 20 -11.72 -5.72 11.02
C SER A 20 -10.61 -5.63 12.07
N GLY A 21 -10.57 -6.53 13.06
CA GLY A 21 -9.53 -6.56 14.08
C GLY A 21 -8.20 -7.15 13.61
N LEU A 22 -8.25 -8.00 12.56
CA LEU A 22 -7.10 -8.75 12.07
C LEU A 22 -6.11 -7.89 11.25
N TRP A 23 -6.53 -6.74 10.74
CA TRP A 23 -5.69 -5.88 9.90
C TRP A 23 -4.40 -5.46 10.58
N ASN A 24 -4.47 -5.05 11.85
CA ASN A 24 -3.30 -4.60 12.60
C ASN A 24 -2.36 -5.77 12.94
N GLU A 25 -2.87 -7.01 12.98
CA GLU A 25 -2.04 -8.20 13.23
C GLU A 25 -1.37 -8.71 11.95
N LEU A 26 -2.04 -8.61 10.80
CA LEU A 26 -1.51 -9.08 9.51
C LEU A 26 -0.64 -8.03 8.79
N LEU A 27 -0.98 -6.76 8.95
CA LEU A 27 -0.32 -5.62 8.32
C LEU A 27 -0.07 -4.56 9.39
N PRO A 28 0.86 -4.83 10.33
CA PRO A 28 1.22 -3.85 11.34
C PRO A 28 1.83 -2.62 10.64
N PHE A 29 1.49 -1.43 11.13
CA PHE A 29 1.90 -0.15 10.53
C PHE A 29 2.14 0.89 11.62
N GLY A 30 2.81 1.97 11.23
CA GLY A 30 3.11 3.13 12.06
C GLY A 30 4.57 3.17 12.53
N PRO A 31 4.96 4.24 13.25
CA PRO A 31 6.35 4.47 13.62
C PRO A 31 6.98 3.35 14.46
N GLU A 32 6.16 2.64 15.25
CA GLU A 32 6.59 1.49 16.06
C GLU A 32 7.07 0.31 15.18
N GLU A 33 6.58 0.22 13.94
CA GLU A 33 6.97 -0.79 12.95
C GLU A 33 8.08 -0.31 12.01
N GLY A 34 8.59 0.92 12.23
CA GLY A 34 9.63 1.55 11.42
C GLY A 34 9.11 2.38 10.25
N ASP A 35 7.80 2.65 10.18
CA ASP A 35 7.25 3.51 9.12
C ASP A 35 7.69 4.97 9.32
N VAL A 36 7.96 5.63 8.19
CA VAL A 36 8.37 7.04 8.16
C VAL A 36 7.37 7.82 7.31
N SER A 37 6.85 8.91 7.88
CA SER A 37 6.00 9.84 7.15
C SER A 37 6.81 10.67 6.16
N LEU A 38 6.26 10.88 4.97
CA LEU A 38 6.78 11.89 4.05
C LEU A 38 6.64 13.30 4.66
N PRO A 39 7.51 14.25 4.28
CA PRO A 39 7.37 15.65 4.67
C PRO A 39 5.99 16.20 4.29
N SER A 40 5.28 16.78 5.27
CA SER A 40 3.93 17.31 5.09
C SER A 40 3.88 18.82 4.79
N ASP A 41 5.03 19.48 4.77
CA ASP A 41 5.18 20.92 4.53
C ASP A 41 5.26 21.27 3.03
N ARG A 42 5.26 20.26 2.16
CA ARG A 42 5.46 20.39 0.72
C ARG A 42 4.54 19.45 -0.04
N ASP A 43 4.04 19.94 -1.16
CA ASP A 43 3.40 19.11 -2.18
C ASP A 43 4.47 18.42 -3.03
N ASP A 44 4.10 17.33 -3.73
CA ASP A 44 4.97 16.60 -4.64
C ASP A 44 6.28 16.14 -3.98
N VAL A 45 6.15 15.25 -2.99
CA VAL A 45 7.29 14.67 -2.27
C VAL A 45 7.41 13.18 -2.56
N SER A 46 8.65 12.67 -2.55
CA SER A 46 8.96 11.24 -2.65
C SER A 46 9.68 10.78 -1.39
N SER A 47 9.54 9.50 -1.07
CA SER A 47 10.40 8.85 -0.09
C SER A 47 11.83 8.79 -0.62
N PRO A 48 12.83 8.69 0.28
CA PRO A 48 14.08 8.03 -0.06
C PRO A 48 13.85 6.61 -0.58
N GLU A 49 14.90 5.97 -1.07
CA GLU A 49 14.84 4.56 -1.46
C GLU A 49 14.43 3.69 -0.27
N VAL A 50 13.39 2.89 -0.44
CA VAL A 50 12.88 1.95 0.56
C VAL A 50 13.29 0.55 0.17
N THR A 51 14.19 -0.06 0.93
CA THR A 51 14.58 -1.46 0.74
C THR A 51 13.48 -2.40 1.21
N LEU A 52 13.13 -3.37 0.36
CA LEU A 52 12.12 -4.37 0.62
C LEU A 52 12.70 -5.59 1.32
N LYS A 53 11.94 -6.18 2.24
CA LYS A 53 12.29 -7.46 2.87
C LYS A 53 12.17 -8.63 1.89
N VAL A 54 11.23 -8.53 0.94
CA VAL A 54 10.97 -9.52 -0.10
C VAL A 54 10.99 -8.79 -1.44
N PRO A 55 11.82 -9.22 -2.41
CA PRO A 55 11.88 -8.57 -3.71
C PRO A 55 10.55 -8.67 -4.45
N ILE A 56 10.19 -7.62 -5.17
CA ILE A 56 9.02 -7.60 -6.05
C ILE A 56 9.45 -7.99 -7.46
N TRP A 57 8.76 -8.96 -8.05
CA TRP A 57 8.91 -9.29 -9.47
C TRP A 57 7.91 -8.48 -10.28
N PHE A 58 8.40 -7.61 -11.17
CA PHE A 58 7.57 -6.74 -11.99
C PHE A 58 8.09 -6.69 -13.43
N TYR A 59 7.23 -7.04 -14.38
CA TYR A 59 7.55 -7.13 -15.82
C TYR A 59 8.82 -7.93 -16.20
N GLY A 60 9.16 -8.95 -15.40
CA GLY A 60 10.27 -9.88 -15.70
C GLY A 60 11.58 -9.55 -14.97
N ASP A 61 11.63 -8.41 -14.29
CA ASP A 61 12.77 -8.01 -13.45
C ASP A 61 12.41 -8.13 -11.96
N SER A 62 13.43 -8.34 -11.13
CA SER A 62 13.32 -8.33 -9.66
C SER A 62 13.81 -7.00 -9.12
N TYR A 63 13.02 -6.38 -8.25
CA TYR A 63 13.37 -5.13 -7.58
C TYR A 63 13.40 -5.32 -6.07
N ASP A 64 14.54 -4.98 -5.48
CA ASP A 64 14.78 -5.07 -4.03
C ASP A 64 14.41 -3.77 -3.30
N SER A 65 14.06 -2.72 -4.05
CA SER A 65 13.71 -1.42 -3.50
C SER A 65 12.65 -0.70 -4.34
N ILE A 66 12.02 0.29 -3.70
CA ILE A 66 11.00 1.15 -4.29
C ILE A 66 11.15 2.60 -3.79
N TYR A 67 10.47 3.51 -4.47
CA TYR A 67 10.21 4.87 -4.00
C TYR A 67 8.70 5.09 -3.97
N VAL A 68 8.21 5.76 -2.92
CA VAL A 68 6.79 6.06 -2.71
C VAL A 68 6.60 7.57 -2.77
N ASN A 69 5.77 8.08 -3.68
CA ASN A 69 5.43 9.50 -3.69
C ASN A 69 4.13 9.82 -2.95
N SER A 70 3.94 11.09 -2.59
CA SER A 70 2.74 11.60 -1.89
C SER A 70 1.44 11.46 -2.69
N ASN A 71 1.55 11.19 -4.00
CA ASN A 71 0.42 11.00 -4.91
C ASN A 71 0.04 9.53 -5.08
N GLY A 72 0.69 8.60 -4.35
CA GLY A 72 0.41 7.15 -4.39
C GLY A 72 1.16 6.38 -5.48
N LEU A 73 2.04 7.03 -6.24
CA LEU A 73 2.89 6.37 -7.23
C LEU A 73 4.02 5.61 -6.54
N LEU A 74 4.22 4.37 -6.99
CA LEU A 74 5.39 3.55 -6.70
C LEU A 74 6.29 3.50 -7.92
N SER A 75 7.59 3.76 -7.75
CA SER A 75 8.61 3.60 -8.79
C SER A 75 9.73 2.68 -8.33
N PHE A 76 10.29 1.92 -9.26
CA PHE A 76 11.29 0.87 -8.96
C PHE A 76 12.73 1.23 -9.33
N ILE A 77 12.96 2.41 -9.95
CA ILE A 77 14.28 2.83 -10.44
C ILE A 77 14.78 4.12 -9.79
N THR A 78 13.89 5.10 -9.61
CA THR A 78 14.26 6.42 -9.11
C THR A 78 13.05 7.13 -8.51
N GLU A 79 13.28 8.14 -7.68
CA GLU A 79 12.21 8.98 -7.13
C GLU A 79 11.48 9.76 -8.23
N ILE A 80 10.15 9.82 -8.13
CA ILE A 80 9.30 10.62 -9.02
C ILE A 80 8.38 11.46 -8.12
N PRO A 81 8.89 12.59 -7.59
CA PRO A 81 8.16 13.41 -6.62
C PRO A 81 6.97 14.14 -7.25
N SER A 82 7.13 14.64 -8.48
CA SER A 82 6.12 15.45 -9.15
C SER A 82 4.99 14.63 -9.75
N PHE A 83 3.79 15.21 -9.73
CA PHE A 83 2.66 14.68 -10.48
C PHE A 83 2.96 14.62 -11.99
N VAL A 84 2.57 13.51 -12.63
CA VAL A 84 2.73 13.29 -14.07
C VAL A 84 1.36 13.02 -14.70
N ASN A 85 0.89 13.93 -15.57
CA ASN A 85 -0.37 13.77 -16.29
C ASN A 85 -0.16 13.10 -17.66
N VAL A 86 0.30 11.85 -17.67
CA VAL A 86 0.49 11.06 -18.90
C VAL A 86 -0.12 9.68 -18.73
N PRO A 87 -0.60 9.05 -19.82
CA PRO A 87 -1.19 7.72 -19.74
C PRO A 87 -0.14 6.66 -19.38
N PHE A 88 -0.56 5.64 -18.64
CA PHE A 88 0.23 4.43 -18.41
C PHE A 88 0.27 3.53 -19.67
N PRO A 89 1.30 2.68 -19.81
CA PRO A 89 2.47 2.57 -18.94
C PRO A 89 3.47 3.72 -19.16
N LEU A 90 4.17 4.12 -18.09
CA LEU A 90 5.31 5.03 -18.20
C LEU A 90 6.53 4.32 -18.81
N ASN A 91 7.52 5.09 -19.27
CA ASN A 91 8.79 4.56 -19.77
C ASN A 91 9.68 3.95 -18.66
N TYR A 92 9.20 3.93 -17.42
CA TYR A 92 9.86 3.36 -16.26
C TYR A 92 8.88 2.44 -15.54
N PRO A 93 9.36 1.38 -14.87
CA PRO A 93 8.52 0.51 -14.08
C PRO A 93 7.90 1.30 -12.92
N THR A 94 6.58 1.45 -12.96
CA THR A 94 5.80 2.18 -11.96
C THR A 94 4.42 1.57 -11.75
N ILE A 95 3.87 1.68 -10.54
CA ILE A 95 2.50 1.32 -10.19
C ILE A 95 1.79 2.57 -9.67
N SER A 96 0.58 2.83 -10.14
CA SER A 96 -0.31 3.88 -9.65
C SER A 96 -1.66 3.27 -9.26
N PRO A 97 -2.36 3.84 -8.26
CA PRO A 97 -3.78 3.57 -8.00
C PRO A 97 -4.66 3.88 -9.21
#